data_AF-A0AAW7XI00-F1
#
_entry.id   AF-A0AAW7XI00-F1
#
_cell.length_a   1.000
_cell.length_b   1.000
_cell.length_c   1.000
_cell.angle_alpha   90.00
_cell.angle_beta   90.00
_cell.angle_gamma   90.00
#
_symmetry.space_group_name_H-M   'P 1'
#
loop_
_entity.id
_entity.type
_entity.pdbx_description
1 polymer ?
#
loop_
_entity_poly.entity_id
_entity_poly.type
_entity_poly.pdbx_seq_one_letter_code
_entity_poly.pdbx_strand_id
1 'polypeptide(L)'
;MEFVATFLVCLFILLLLVVALVFGRPPVYRPSREYVLHMIEGMISGEQDQDAWTLFVGLPIIHDPELEEIRQSCYELELDAESGGAVSFGSARYRYNDQGMDRLKLLRGELEQLILKTPVFKSF
;
A
#
# COMPACT_ATOMS: atom_id res chain seq x y z
N MET A 1 -32.47 38.85 -17.40
CA MET A 1 -32.23 38.46 -16.00
C MET A 1 -31.78 37.01 -15.87
N GLU A 2 -32.32 36.10 -16.68
CA GLU A 2 -31.96 34.66 -16.66
C GLU A 2 -30.48 34.42 -16.94
N PHE A 3 -29.90 35.05 -17.98
CA PHE A 3 -28.47 34.89 -18.29
C PHE A 3 -27.55 35.25 -17.11
N VAL A 4 -27.84 36.35 -16.42
CA VAL A 4 -27.05 36.80 -15.26
C VAL A 4 -27.21 35.82 -14.10
N ALA A 5 -28.42 35.31 -13.85
CA ALA A 5 -28.66 34.31 -12.82
C ALA A 5 -27.92 32.99 -13.12
N THR A 6 -27.99 32.49 -14.35
CA THR A 6 -27.26 31.29 -14.78
C THR A 6 -25.76 31.48 -14.65
N PHE A 7 -25.24 32.63 -15.08
CA PHE A 7 -23.82 32.97 -14.96
C PHE A 7 -23.35 32.95 -13.49
N LEU A 8 -24.12 33.57 -12.59
CA LEU A 8 -23.78 33.61 -11.15
C LEU A 8 -23.82 32.23 -10.50
N VAL A 9 -24.79 31.39 -10.86
CA VAL A 9 -24.88 30.01 -10.36
C VAL A 9 -23.69 29.19 -10.85
N CYS A 10 -23.35 29.26 -12.15
CA CYS A 10 -22.19 28.58 -12.70
C CYS A 10 -20.89 29.06 -12.04
N LEU A 11 -20.72 30.38 -11.86
CA LEU A 11 -19.57 30.96 -11.19
C LEU A 11 -19.46 30.45 -9.75
N PHE A 12 -20.57 30.41 -9.02
CA PHE A 12 -20.62 29.91 -7.65
C PHE A 12 -20.22 28.43 -7.56
N ILE A 13 -20.76 27.58 -8.44
CA ILE A 13 -20.40 26.14 -8.49
C ILE A 13 -18.90 25.97 -8.80
N LEU A 14 -18.37 26.73 -9.76
CA LEU A 14 -16.94 26.68 -10.09
C LEU A 14 -16.07 27.12 -8.92
N LEU A 15 -16.43 28.19 -8.22
CA LEU A 15 -15.72 28.63 -7.01
C LEU A 15 -15.74 27.57 -5.91
N LEU A 16 -16.89 26.92 -5.67
CA LEU A 16 -16.99 25.81 -4.72
C LEU A 16 -16.08 24.64 -5.10
N LEU A 17 -16.01 24.31 -6.39
CA LEU A 17 -15.14 23.24 -6.88
C LEU A 17 -13.66 23.59 -6.69
N VAL A 18 -13.27 24.83 -7.00
CA VAL A 18 -11.90 25.33 -6.74
C VAL A 18 -11.56 25.24 -5.26
N VAL A 19 -12.46 25.69 -4.37
CA VAL A 19 -12.28 25.56 -2.91
C VAL A 19 -12.14 24.09 -2.51
N ALA A 20 -13.00 23.20 -3.00
CA ALA A 20 -12.92 21.78 -2.69
C ALA A 20 -11.59 21.15 -3.13
N LEU A 21 -11.04 21.54 -4.28
CA LEU A 21 -9.76 21.04 -4.76
C LEU A 21 -8.55 21.64 -4.02
N VAL A 22 -8.60 22.93 -3.67
CA VAL A 22 -7.51 23.60 -2.95
C VAL A 22 -7.42 23.11 -1.50
N PHE A 23 -8.56 22.89 -0.85
CA PHE A 23 -8.62 22.41 0.54
C PHE A 23 -8.68 20.88 0.64
N GLY A 24 -8.99 20.19 -0.47
CA GLY A 24 -8.90 18.75 -0.57
C GLY A 24 -7.44 18.31 -0.49
N ARG A 25 -7.02 17.77 0.66
CA ARG A 25 -5.71 17.12 0.75
C ARG A 25 -5.71 15.92 -0.20
N PRO A 26 -4.77 15.83 -1.16
CA PRO A 26 -4.66 14.63 -1.97
C PRO A 26 -4.40 13.44 -1.05
N PRO A 27 -5.05 12.29 -1.27
CA PRO A 27 -4.73 11.09 -0.51
C PRO A 27 -3.27 10.73 -0.79
N VAL A 28 -2.40 10.92 0.20
CA VAL A 28 -1.00 10.53 0.11
C VAL A 28 -0.92 9.05 0.46
N TYR A 29 -0.41 8.24 -0.47
CA TYR A 29 -0.12 6.84 -0.20
C TYR A 29 0.97 6.77 0.88
N ARG A 30 0.56 6.44 2.11
CA ARG A 30 1.41 6.41 3.29
C ARG A 30 1.07 5.19 4.15
N PRO A 31 1.40 3.97 3.70
CA PRO A 31 1.12 2.77 4.47
C PRO A 31 1.86 2.83 5.82
N SER A 32 1.18 2.38 6.88
CA SER A 32 1.80 2.19 8.19
C SER A 32 2.44 0.79 8.27
N ARG A 33 3.43 0.61 9.15
CA ARG A 33 4.10 -0.68 9.34
C ARG A 33 3.09 -1.77 9.76
N GLU A 34 2.13 -1.42 10.61
CA GLU A 34 1.07 -2.34 11.08
C GLU A 34 0.10 -2.73 9.96
N TYR A 35 -0.27 -1.77 9.10
CA TYR A 35 -1.10 -2.07 7.93
C TYR A 35 -0.41 -3.05 6.98
N VAL A 36 0.89 -2.84 6.71
CA VAL A 36 1.68 -3.76 5.88
C VAL A 36 1.82 -5.13 6.54
N LEU A 37 2.02 -5.18 7.86
CA LEU A 37 2.09 -6.45 8.60
C LEU A 37 0.80 -7.24 8.44
N HIS A 38 -0.35 -6.61 8.67
CA HIS A 38 -1.65 -7.26 8.50
C HIS A 38 -1.91 -7.69 7.05
N MET A 39 -1.45 -6.90 6.08
CA MET A 39 -1.52 -7.28 4.67
C MET A 39 -0.71 -8.56 4.40
N ILE A 40 0.53 -8.63 4.88
CA ILE A 40 1.39 -9.81 4.74
C ILE A 40 0.78 -11.03 5.46
N GLU A 41 0.20 -10.83 6.65
CA GLU A 41 -0.52 -11.88 7.39
C GLU A 41 -1.72 -12.42 6.59
N GLY A 42 -2.52 -11.55 5.99
CA GLY A 42 -3.63 -11.92 5.10
C GLY A 42 -3.14 -12.71 3.87
N MET A 43 -2.01 -12.30 3.30
CA MET A 43 -1.37 -13.03 2.21
C MET A 43 -0.96 -14.45 2.63
N ILE A 44 -0.47 -14.62 3.86
CA ILE A 44 -0.04 -15.91 4.43
C ILE A 44 -1.22 -16.80 4.84
N SER A 45 -2.31 -16.24 5.37
CA SER A 45 -3.51 -16.98 5.76
C SER A 45 -4.38 -17.40 4.57
N GLY A 46 -4.13 -16.80 3.39
CA GLY A 46 -4.92 -16.99 2.18
C GLY A 46 -6.15 -16.09 2.10
N GLU A 47 -6.25 -15.08 2.97
CA GLU A 47 -7.22 -13.99 2.91
C GLU A 47 -6.63 -12.82 2.10
N GLN A 48 -6.24 -13.12 0.86
CA GLN A 48 -5.42 -12.21 0.05
C GLN A 48 -6.21 -11.02 -0.46
N ASP A 49 -5.73 -9.82 -0.17
CA ASP A 49 -6.09 -8.61 -0.91
C ASP A 49 -5.03 -8.37 -2.00
N GLN A 50 -5.28 -8.92 -3.19
CA GLN A 50 -4.33 -8.84 -4.30
C GLN A 50 -4.12 -7.42 -4.82
N ASP A 51 -5.14 -6.56 -4.73
CA ASP A 51 -5.06 -5.18 -5.18
C ASP A 51 -4.17 -4.38 -4.21
N ALA A 52 -4.38 -4.55 -2.90
CA ALA A 52 -3.54 -3.92 -1.89
C ALA A 52 -2.08 -4.39 -1.97
N TRP A 53 -1.86 -5.69 -2.20
CA TRP A 53 -0.52 -6.25 -2.39
C TRP A 53 0.19 -5.66 -3.61
N THR A 54 -0.50 -5.66 -4.76
CA THR A 54 0.07 -5.12 -6.02
C THR A 54 0.40 -3.64 -5.89
N LEU A 55 -0.47 -2.87 -5.22
CA LEU A 55 -0.22 -1.46 -4.94
C LEU A 55 1.00 -1.26 -4.03
N PHE A 56 1.09 -2.03 -2.94
CA PHE A 56 2.21 -1.96 -1.99
C PHE A 56 3.54 -2.32 -2.64
N VAL A 57 3.59 -3.43 -3.37
CA VAL A 57 4.80 -3.87 -4.06
C VAL A 57 5.20 -2.90 -5.17
N GLY A 58 4.23 -2.24 -5.83
CA GLY A 58 4.49 -1.33 -6.95
C GLY A 58 4.83 0.12 -6.58
N LEU A 59 4.57 0.58 -5.36
CA LEU A 59 4.75 1.99 -4.97
C LEU A 59 5.84 2.17 -3.91
N PRO A 60 6.85 3.04 -4.15
CA PRO A 60 7.91 3.28 -3.18
C PRO A 60 7.40 4.02 -1.93
N ILE A 61 7.98 3.69 -0.78
CA ILE A 61 7.66 4.25 0.53
C ILE A 61 8.75 5.24 0.92
N ILE A 62 8.51 6.53 0.70
CA ILE A 62 9.53 7.57 0.89
C ILE A 62 9.68 7.98 2.36
N HIS A 63 8.58 7.95 3.12
CA HIS A 63 8.54 8.46 4.50
C HIS A 63 9.13 7.50 5.54
N ASP A 64 9.39 6.26 5.16
CA ASP A 64 9.83 5.19 6.05
C ASP A 64 10.86 4.30 5.33
N PRO A 65 12.17 4.65 5.41
CA PRO A 65 13.22 3.92 4.70
C PRO A 65 13.36 2.46 5.14
N GLU A 66 13.11 2.15 6.41
CA GLU A 66 13.21 0.78 6.93
C GLU A 66 12.06 -0.09 6.39
N LEU A 67 10.86 0.47 6.28
CA LEU A 67 9.73 -0.22 5.64
C LEU A 67 9.93 -0.36 4.12
N GLU A 68 10.61 0.60 3.49
CA GLU A 68 10.96 0.54 2.08
C GLU A 68 11.93 -0.61 1.76
N GLU A 69 12.90 -0.91 2.62
CA GLU A 69 13.78 -2.08 2.47
C GLU A 69 12.98 -3.40 2.46
N ILE A 70 11.98 -3.51 3.32
CA ILE A 70 11.07 -4.67 3.36
C ILE A 70 10.22 -4.71 2.09
N ARG A 71 9.67 -3.57 1.65
CA ARG A 71 8.90 -3.49 0.40
C ARG A 71 9.74 -3.89 -0.81
N GLN A 72 11.01 -3.47 -0.88
CA GLN A 72 11.94 -3.88 -1.93
C GLN A 72 12.15 -5.40 -1.92
N SER A 73 12.33 -5.99 -0.75
CA SER A 73 12.45 -7.45 -0.62
C SER A 73 11.17 -8.19 -1.07
N CYS A 74 10.00 -7.62 -0.80
CA CYS A 74 8.72 -8.14 -1.33
C CYS A 74 8.62 -7.97 -2.86
N TYR A 75 9.14 -6.89 -3.41
CA TYR A 75 9.20 -6.67 -4.86
C TYR A 75 10.14 -7.65 -5.57
N GLU A 76 11.29 -7.95 -4.97
CA GLU A 76 12.18 -9.00 -5.46
C GLU A 76 11.51 -10.38 -5.45
N LEU A 77 10.75 -10.69 -4.39
CA LEU A 77 9.96 -11.93 -4.33
C LEU A 77 8.95 -12.02 -5.49
N GLU A 78 8.32 -10.90 -5.85
CA GLU A 78 7.39 -10.82 -6.98
C GLU A 78 8.11 -11.07 -8.31
N LEU A 79 9.25 -10.41 -8.54
CA LEU A 79 10.07 -10.61 -9.74
C LEU A 79 10.58 -12.05 -9.87
N ASP A 80 11.03 -12.65 -8.76
CA ASP A 80 11.47 -14.04 -8.74
C ASP A 80 10.32 -14.99 -9.12
N ALA A 81 9.10 -14.72 -8.62
CA ALA A 81 7.91 -15.48 -8.97
C ALA A 81 7.54 -15.36 -10.46
N GLU A 82 7.68 -14.17 -11.05
CA GLU A 82 7.47 -13.93 -12.49
C GLU A 82 8.49 -14.66 -13.36
N SER A 83 9.74 -14.77 -12.89
CA SER A 83 10.81 -15.45 -13.63
C SER A 83 10.61 -16.96 -13.78
N GLY A 84 9.72 -17.57 -12.98
CA GLY A 84 9.40 -19.00 -13.04
C GLY A 84 10.50 -19.91 -12.52
N GLY A 85 11.37 -19.39 -11.65
CA GLY A 85 12.46 -20.13 -11.03
C GLY A 85 12.02 -20.96 -9.82
N ALA A 86 12.79 -20.89 -8.74
CA ALA A 86 12.52 -21.65 -7.52
C ALA A 86 11.26 -21.11 -6.79
N VAL A 87 11.09 -19.78 -6.80
CA VAL A 87 9.83 -19.12 -6.44
C VAL A 87 8.96 -19.05 -7.70
N SER A 88 7.69 -19.38 -7.55
CA SER A 88 6.67 -19.24 -8.60
C SER A 88 5.35 -18.80 -7.99
N PHE A 89 4.45 -18.27 -8.80
CA PHE A 89 3.09 -18.04 -8.36
C PHE A 89 2.39 -19.36 -8.00
N GLY A 90 1.61 -19.31 -6.92
CA GLY A 90 0.87 -20.42 -6.34
C GLY A 90 -0.50 -20.62 -6.99
N SER A 91 -1.34 -21.42 -6.33
CA SER A 91 -2.75 -21.64 -6.72
C SER A 91 -3.67 -20.70 -5.95
N ALA A 92 -4.80 -20.31 -6.56
CA ALA A 92 -5.79 -19.29 -6.16
C ALA A 92 -5.85 -18.80 -4.69
N ARG A 93 -5.69 -19.68 -3.69
CA ARG A 93 -5.66 -19.30 -2.26
C ARG A 93 -4.37 -18.60 -1.83
N TYR A 94 -3.22 -18.98 -2.39
CA TYR A 94 -1.90 -18.46 -2.05
C TYR A 94 -1.21 -17.88 -3.27
N ARG A 95 -0.63 -16.68 -3.14
CA ARG A 95 0.04 -15.97 -4.23
C ARG A 95 1.27 -16.71 -4.71
N TYR A 96 2.02 -17.34 -3.80
CA TYR A 96 3.27 -18.02 -4.13
C TYR A 96 3.20 -19.52 -3.84
N ASN A 97 4.15 -20.26 -4.41
CA ASN A 97 4.46 -21.63 -4.01
C ASN A 97 5.03 -21.69 -2.58
N ASP A 98 5.23 -22.89 -2.04
CA ASP A 98 5.69 -23.08 -0.66
C ASP A 98 6.98 -22.31 -0.33
N GLN A 99 7.92 -22.26 -1.28
CA GLN A 99 9.18 -21.53 -1.10
C GLN A 99 8.98 -20.02 -1.03
N GLY A 100 8.12 -19.46 -1.89
CA GLY A 100 7.76 -18.05 -1.82
C GLY A 100 6.99 -17.70 -0.55
N MET A 101 6.12 -18.60 -0.09
CA MET A 101 5.40 -18.43 1.18
C MET A 101 6.36 -18.47 2.39
N ASP A 102 7.39 -19.29 2.36
CA ASP A 102 8.40 -19.31 3.42
C ASP A 102 9.25 -18.04 3.43
N ARG A 103 9.63 -17.51 2.26
CA ARG A 103 10.28 -16.19 2.17
C ARG A 103 9.37 -15.07 2.67
N LEU A 104 8.08 -15.11 2.34
CA LEU A 104 7.11 -14.12 2.82
C LEU A 104 6.96 -14.17 4.35
N LYS A 105 7.00 -15.35 4.98
CA LYS A 105 6.99 -15.49 6.44
C LYS A 105 8.25 -14.91 7.09
N LEU A 106 9.42 -15.03 6.44
CA LEU A 106 10.65 -14.40 6.92
C LEU A 106 10.52 -12.87 6.91
N LEU A 107 10.04 -12.30 5.80
CA LEU A 107 9.78 -10.86 5.67
C LEU A 107 8.77 -10.36 6.69
N ARG A 108 7.72 -11.13 6.99
CA ARG A 108 6.79 -10.84 8.09
C ARG A 108 7.54 -10.74 9.44
N GLY A 109 8.39 -11.70 9.73
CA GLY A 109 9.19 -11.71 10.97
C GLY A 109 10.14 -10.52 11.08
N GLU A 110 10.77 -10.12 9.97
CA GLU A 110 11.60 -8.91 9.92
C GLU A 110 10.78 -7.65 10.20
N LEU A 111 9.59 -7.54 9.60
CA LEU A 111 8.67 -6.42 9.84
C LEU A 111 8.17 -6.38 11.29
N GLU A 112 7.84 -7.52 11.90
CA GLU A 112 7.49 -7.61 13.32
C GLU A 112 8.63 -7.09 14.21
N GLN A 113 9.86 -7.51 13.93
CA GLN A 113 11.03 -7.03 14.67
C GLN A 113 11.25 -5.54 14.47
N LEU A 114 11.01 -5.03 13.26
CA LEU A 114 11.10 -3.61 12.95
C LEU A 114 10.10 -2.80 13.80
N ILE A 115 8.85 -3.24 13.85
CA ILE A 115 7.80 -2.61 14.67
C ILE A 115 8.19 -2.62 16.15
N LEU A 116 8.68 -3.74 16.68
CA LEU A 116 9.08 -3.87 18.08
C LEU A 116 10.26 -2.97 18.45
N LYS A 117 11.21 -2.75 17.52
CA LYS A 117 12.37 -1.88 17.72
C LYS A 117 12.05 -0.39 17.62
N THR A 118 10.89 -0.05 17.05
CA THR A 118 10.50 1.35 16.85
C THR A 118 10.01 1.94 18.17
N PRO A 119 10.60 3.02 18.71
CA PRO A 119 10.02 3.70 19.85
C PRO A 119 8.67 4.29 19.43
N VAL A 120 7.59 3.85 20.09
CA VAL A 120 6.23 4.36 19.87
C VAL A 120 6.17 5.82 20.34
N PHE A 121 6.47 6.76 19.45
CA PHE A 121 6.15 8.17 19.71
C PHE A 121 4.65 8.35 19.55
N LYS A 122 3.94 8.20 20.67
CA LYS A 122 2.55 8.63 20.81
C LYS A 122 2.52 10.14 20.55
N SER A 123 2.04 10.57 19.38
CA SER A 123 1.67 11.96 19.17
C SER A 123 0.45 12.26 20.04
N PHE A 124 0.64 13.07 21.07
CA PHE A 124 -0.45 13.67 21.86
C PHE A 124 -1.18 14.74 21.06
#